data_AF-A0A7Z0MEE9-F1
#
_entry.id   AF-A0A7Z0MEE9-F1
#
_cell.length_a   1.000
_cell.length_b   1.000
_cell.length_c   1.000
_cell.angle_alpha   90.00
_cell.angle_beta   90.00
_cell.angle_gamma   90.00
#
_symmetry.space_group_name_H-M   'P 1'
#
loop_
_entity.id
_entity.type
_entity.pdbx_description
1 polymer ?
#
loop_
_entity_poly.entity_id
_entity_poly.type
_entity_poly.pdbx_seq_one_letter_code
_entity_poly.pdbx_strand_id
1 'polypeptide(L)'
;MIPTLKSEHLTLLGNPTLTNLDETERAPLQTIIARGQTYAVTFGVYLCADNPPEYDPVTQRIVRNPIDQWKFTKTNPAVTYTVINIPFDELRDAALDRINGEYQMRTAVLAADYPEDEQKSWPVQIAEAAIVLGADDQPTPWIDNAAVARGIARETLAALITAQDTAYRAYHGQLTGIRQALRDQVYAVPDDEHAAAAFAAIVWPETETEPETT
;
A
#
# COMPACT_ATOMS: atom_id res chain seq x y z
N MET A 1 22.79 -14.90 -27.43
CA MET A 1 23.75 -14.32 -26.47
C MET A 1 23.24 -14.70 -25.10
N ILE A 2 23.92 -15.62 -24.40
CA ILE A 2 23.44 -16.20 -23.13
C ILE A 2 23.96 -15.30 -22.00
N PRO A 3 23.12 -14.79 -21.08
CA PRO A 3 23.61 -13.97 -19.99
C PRO A 3 24.33 -14.85 -18.96
N THR A 4 25.53 -14.43 -18.60
CA THR A 4 26.44 -15.10 -17.68
C THR A 4 25.92 -15.01 -16.24
N LEU A 5 25.51 -16.13 -15.65
CA LEU A 5 25.19 -16.23 -14.22
C LEU A 5 26.49 -16.25 -13.40
N LYS A 6 26.73 -15.23 -12.57
CA LYS A 6 27.80 -15.25 -11.56
C LYS A 6 27.28 -15.93 -10.30
N SER A 7 27.82 -17.11 -10.00
CA SER A 7 27.65 -17.81 -8.72
C SER A 7 28.83 -17.45 -7.82
N GLU A 8 28.61 -16.65 -6.78
CA GLU A 8 29.61 -16.38 -5.76
C GLU A 8 29.39 -17.30 -4.54
N HIS A 9 30.45 -17.99 -4.10
CA HIS A 9 30.45 -18.88 -2.94
C HIS A 9 31.22 -18.21 -1.80
N LEU A 10 30.58 -18.01 -0.64
CA LEU A 10 31.23 -17.44 0.55
C LEU A 10 31.48 -18.50 1.63
N THR A 11 32.64 -18.43 2.29
CA THR A 11 33.08 -19.32 3.38
C THR A 11 33.04 -18.55 4.70
N LEU A 12 32.58 -19.17 5.78
CA LEU A 12 32.47 -18.57 7.10
C LEU A 12 33.67 -18.99 7.97
N LEU A 13 34.35 -18.02 8.58
CA LEU A 13 35.35 -18.21 9.63
C LEU A 13 34.77 -17.68 10.94
N GLY A 14 34.21 -18.56 11.76
CA GLY A 14 33.69 -18.21 13.08
C GLY A 14 32.86 -19.35 13.65
N ASN A 15 33.29 -19.89 14.78
CA ASN A 15 32.76 -21.10 15.40
C ASN A 15 31.75 -20.73 16.52
N PRO A 16 30.43 -20.83 16.33
CA PRO A 16 29.51 -20.81 17.46
C PRO A 16 29.38 -22.23 18.01
N THR A 17 29.68 -22.37 19.29
CA THR A 17 29.68 -23.60 20.07
C THR A 17 28.34 -24.35 19.92
N LEU A 18 28.35 -25.44 19.15
CA LEU A 18 27.25 -26.41 19.09
C LEU A 18 27.11 -27.07 20.46
N THR A 19 26.12 -26.65 21.25
CA THR A 19 25.75 -27.39 22.46
C THR A 19 24.66 -28.37 22.06
N ASN A 20 24.92 -29.67 22.28
CA ASN A 20 24.12 -30.82 21.84
C ASN A 20 22.60 -30.62 22.03
N LEU A 21 21.82 -30.92 20.99
CA LEU A 21 20.37 -31.09 21.07
C LEU A 21 20.05 -32.57 20.84
N ASP A 22 19.32 -33.16 21.79
CA ASP A 22 18.93 -34.57 21.83
C ASP A 22 17.87 -34.89 20.75
N GLU A 23 17.88 -36.11 20.21
CA GLU A 23 17.21 -36.51 18.96
C GLU A 23 15.66 -36.55 19.03
N THR A 24 15.04 -36.25 20.18
CA THR A 24 13.63 -36.56 20.46
C THR A 24 12.60 -35.46 20.18
N GLU A 25 12.99 -34.25 19.78
CA GLU A 25 12.06 -33.12 19.63
C GLU A 25 11.87 -32.68 18.18
N ARG A 26 11.11 -33.47 17.40
CA ARG A 26 10.61 -33.06 16.08
C ARG A 26 9.34 -32.21 16.24
N ALA A 27 9.47 -30.88 16.24
CA ALA A 27 8.34 -29.94 16.14
C ALA A 27 8.26 -29.29 14.74
N PRO A 28 7.05 -28.91 14.26
CA PRO A 28 6.85 -28.34 12.93
C PRO A 28 7.42 -26.91 12.82
N LEU A 29 8.09 -26.67 11.67
CA LEU A 29 8.70 -25.42 11.24
C LEU A 29 7.79 -24.20 11.46
N GLN A 30 8.22 -23.24 12.29
CA GLN A 30 7.66 -21.88 12.31
C GLN A 30 8.74 -20.87 11.91
N THR A 31 8.44 -20.09 10.87
CA THR A 31 9.30 -19.00 10.38
C THR A 31 8.85 -17.71 11.05
N ILE A 32 9.74 -17.07 11.81
CA ILE A 32 9.54 -15.71 12.33
C ILE A 32 10.51 -14.80 11.55
N ILE A 33 10.09 -13.60 11.18
CA ILE A 33 10.95 -12.57 10.57
C ILE A 33 10.86 -11.33 11.46
N ALA A 34 11.98 -10.88 12.01
CA ALA A 34 12.04 -9.66 12.80
C ALA A 34 13.33 -8.89 12.49
N ARG A 35 13.19 -7.58 12.23
CA ARG A 35 14.30 -6.61 12.11
C ARG A 35 15.47 -7.04 11.21
N GLY A 36 15.19 -7.43 9.96
CA GLY A 36 16.25 -7.75 8.99
C GLY A 36 16.98 -9.07 9.23
N GLN A 37 16.49 -9.92 10.14
CA GLN A 37 16.99 -11.29 10.31
C GLN A 37 15.87 -12.30 10.01
N THR A 38 16.21 -13.34 9.22
CA THR A 38 15.30 -14.45 8.91
C THR A 38 15.57 -15.60 9.88
N TYR A 39 14.60 -15.95 10.72
CA TYR A 39 14.75 -17.05 11.67
C TYR A 39 14.22 -18.34 11.02
N ALA A 40 15.08 -19.34 10.84
CA ALA A 40 14.67 -20.70 10.53
C ALA A 40 14.74 -21.52 11.82
N VAL A 41 13.60 -21.80 12.45
CA VAL A 41 13.57 -22.61 13.66
C VAL A 41 13.43 -24.08 13.26
N THR A 42 14.56 -24.74 13.04
CA THR A 42 14.67 -26.19 13.23
C THR A 42 16.11 -26.47 13.63
N PHE A 43 16.30 -26.63 14.95
CA PHE A 43 17.59 -26.63 15.64
C PHE A 43 18.28 -25.26 15.56
N GLY A 44 18.73 -24.74 16.71
CA GLY A 44 19.25 -23.38 16.88
C GLY A 44 20.55 -23.09 16.13
N VAL A 45 20.53 -23.18 14.81
CA VAL A 45 21.60 -22.78 13.92
C VAL A 45 21.31 -21.34 13.50
N TYR A 46 22.06 -20.42 14.10
CA TYR A 46 22.10 -19.03 13.67
C TYR A 46 22.80 -18.98 12.32
N LEU A 47 22.02 -18.97 11.25
CA LEU A 47 22.54 -18.76 9.90
C LEU A 47 22.51 -17.25 9.64
N CYS A 48 23.47 -16.54 10.23
CA CYS A 48 23.77 -15.17 9.82
C CYS A 48 24.49 -15.24 8.48
N ALA A 49 23.89 -14.68 7.43
CA ALA A 49 24.67 -14.30 6.27
C ALA A 49 25.50 -13.08 6.69
N ASP A 50 26.78 -13.30 7.05
CA ASP A 50 27.68 -12.22 7.44
C ASP A 50 27.88 -11.18 6.31
N ASN A 51 27.50 -11.53 5.07
CA ASN A 51 27.28 -10.63 3.94
C ASN A 51 26.10 -11.14 3.09
N PRO A 52 24.91 -10.52 3.12
CA PRO A 52 23.88 -10.78 2.12
C PRO A 52 24.42 -10.41 0.72
N PRO A 53 24.01 -11.12 -0.35
CA PRO A 53 24.42 -10.74 -1.70
C PRO A 53 23.98 -9.30 -2.00
N GLU A 54 24.84 -8.54 -2.69
CA GLU A 54 24.47 -7.23 -3.20
C GLU A 54 23.33 -7.38 -4.21
N TYR A 55 22.29 -6.56 -4.07
CA TYR A 55 21.14 -6.53 -4.96
C TYR A 55 20.53 -5.13 -4.97
N ASP A 56 19.84 -4.79 -6.06
CA ASP A 56 19.03 -3.58 -6.11
C ASP A 56 17.63 -3.88 -5.55
N PRO A 57 17.24 -3.33 -4.39
CA PRO A 57 15.93 -3.62 -3.79
C PRO A 57 14.74 -3.07 -4.58
N VAL A 58 14.97 -2.23 -5.60
CA VAL A 58 13.92 -1.70 -6.48
C VAL A 58 13.57 -2.68 -7.59
N THR A 59 14.58 -3.37 -8.14
CA THR A 59 14.42 -4.26 -9.31
C THR A 59 14.59 -5.73 -8.98
N GLN A 60 15.12 -6.05 -7.80
CA GLN A 60 15.53 -7.39 -7.42
C GLN A 60 15.09 -7.76 -6.00
N ARG A 61 15.03 -9.07 -5.74
CA ARG A 61 14.86 -9.62 -4.39
C ARG A 61 15.72 -10.83 -4.17
N ILE A 62 16.03 -11.06 -2.90
CA ILE A 62 16.75 -12.25 -2.44
C ILE A 62 15.73 -13.36 -2.16
N VAL A 63 15.89 -14.49 -2.85
CA VAL A 63 15.13 -15.71 -2.59
C VAL A 63 16.05 -16.74 -1.95
N ARG A 64 15.59 -17.38 -0.88
CA ARG A 64 16.30 -18.50 -0.27
C ARG A 64 16.21 -19.72 -1.19
N ASN A 65 17.35 -20.33 -1.48
CA ASN A 65 17.36 -21.52 -2.34
C ASN A 65 16.76 -22.73 -1.63
N PRO A 66 16.31 -23.76 -2.38
CA PRO A 66 15.96 -25.07 -1.86
C PRO A 66 17.06 -25.67 -0.95
N ILE A 67 16.66 -26.46 0.04
CA ILE A 67 17.55 -26.99 1.09
C ILE A 67 18.66 -27.92 0.56
N ASP A 68 18.40 -28.60 -0.56
CA ASP A 68 19.35 -29.45 -1.27
C ASP A 68 20.50 -28.68 -1.91
N GLN A 69 20.35 -27.36 -2.09
CA GLN A 69 21.41 -26.47 -2.55
C GLN A 69 22.20 -25.85 -1.40
N TRP A 70 21.77 -26.06 -0.14
CA TRP A 70 22.49 -25.56 1.01
C TRP A 70 23.73 -26.40 1.25
N LYS A 71 24.82 -25.75 1.68
CA LYS A 71 26.08 -26.44 1.95
C LYS A 71 26.17 -26.69 3.45
N PHE A 72 25.90 -27.92 3.86
CA PHE A 72 26.09 -28.34 5.24
C PHE A 72 27.46 -29.01 5.39
N THR A 73 28.38 -28.36 6.11
CA THR A 73 29.59 -29.03 6.62
C THR A 73 29.53 -29.10 8.15
N LYS A 74 30.22 -30.08 8.76
CA LYS A 74 30.23 -30.26 10.23
C LYS A 74 30.69 -29.01 11.00
N THR A 75 31.40 -28.10 10.34
CA THR A 75 31.98 -26.90 10.95
C THR A 75 31.42 -25.59 10.38
N ASN A 76 30.63 -25.65 9.30
CA ASN A 76 30.11 -24.47 8.62
C ASN A 76 28.85 -24.83 7.81
N PRO A 77 27.63 -24.70 8.38
CA PRO A 77 26.40 -24.73 7.62
C PRO A 77 26.19 -23.38 6.91
N ALA A 78 26.02 -23.40 5.59
CA ALA A 78 25.79 -22.20 4.78
C ALA A 78 24.46 -22.29 4.02
N VAL A 79 23.58 -21.32 4.26
CA VAL A 79 22.37 -21.09 3.46
C VAL A 79 22.77 -20.39 2.17
N THR A 80 22.29 -20.89 1.05
CA THR A 80 22.48 -20.25 -0.25
C THR A 80 21.25 -19.44 -0.63
N TYR A 81 21.48 -18.27 -1.23
CA TYR A 81 20.44 -17.38 -1.72
C TYR A 81 20.66 -17.10 -3.21
N THR A 82 19.59 -16.76 -3.92
CA THR A 82 19.62 -16.28 -5.31
C THR A 82 18.98 -14.90 -5.39
N VAL A 83 19.65 -13.98 -6.07
CA VAL A 83 19.08 -12.69 -6.45
C VAL A 83 18.28 -12.90 -7.73
N ILE A 84 16.99 -12.60 -7.69
CA ILE A 84 16.11 -12.65 -8.85
C ILE A 84 15.57 -11.26 -9.16
N ASN A 85 15.33 -10.97 -10.44
CA ASN A 85 14.60 -9.77 -10.83
C ASN A 85 13.13 -9.92 -10.38
N ILE A 86 12.56 -8.82 -9.90
CA ILE A 86 11.14 -8.74 -9.60
C ILE A 86 10.40 -8.82 -10.94
N PRO A 87 9.43 -9.74 -11.11
CA PRO A 87 8.63 -9.82 -12.33
C PRO A 87 7.90 -8.51 -12.63
N PHE A 88 7.77 -8.17 -13.91
CA PHE A 88 7.08 -6.96 -14.36
C PHE A 88 5.68 -6.80 -13.76
N ASP A 89 4.90 -7.89 -13.75
CA ASP A 89 3.55 -7.88 -13.18
C ASP A 89 3.56 -7.52 -11.68
N GLU A 90 4.56 -7.97 -10.92
CA GLU A 90 4.68 -7.63 -9.50
C GLU A 90 5.08 -6.17 -9.29
N LEU A 91 5.92 -5.61 -10.15
CA LEU A 91 6.26 -4.17 -10.13
C LEU A 91 5.02 -3.31 -10.46
N ARG A 92 4.23 -3.72 -11.45
CA ARG A 92 2.98 -3.06 -11.83
C ARG A 92 1.97 -3.10 -10.70
N ASP A 93 1.76 -4.27 -10.11
CA ASP A 93 0.78 -4.45 -9.02
C ASP A 93 1.17 -3.63 -7.79
N ALA A 94 2.46 -3.61 -7.42
CA ALA A 94 2.96 -2.76 -6.34
C ALA A 94 2.76 -1.25 -6.63
N ALA A 95 2.92 -0.81 -7.88
CA ALA A 95 2.64 0.57 -8.27
C ALA A 95 1.15 0.92 -8.15
N LEU A 96 0.26 0.01 -8.58
CA LEU A 96 -1.19 0.18 -8.44
C LEU A 96 -1.61 0.21 -6.97
N ASP A 97 -1.08 -0.67 -6.13
CA ASP A 97 -1.37 -0.71 -4.70
C ASP A 97 -0.96 0.59 -4.01
N ARG A 98 0.24 1.10 -4.32
CA ARG A 98 0.69 2.41 -3.83
C ARG A 98 -0.25 3.53 -4.26
N ILE A 99 -0.65 3.59 -5.53
CA ILE A 99 -1.57 4.62 -6.04
C ILE A 99 -2.94 4.52 -5.34
N ASN A 100 -3.46 3.31 -5.17
CA ASN A 100 -4.77 3.08 -4.56
C ASN A 100 -4.75 3.34 -3.04
N GLY A 101 -3.66 3.01 -2.35
CA GLY A 101 -3.49 3.32 -0.92
C GLY A 101 -3.50 4.83 -0.68
N GLU A 102 -2.76 5.59 -1.48
CA GLU A 102 -2.78 7.06 -1.44
C GLU A 102 -4.16 7.65 -1.77
N TYR A 103 -4.88 7.09 -2.76
CA TYR A 103 -6.25 7.50 -3.06
C TYR A 103 -7.19 7.29 -1.86
N GLN A 104 -7.08 6.14 -1.18
CA GLN A 104 -7.90 5.83 -0.01
C GLN A 104 -7.58 6.79 1.14
N MET A 105 -6.30 7.08 1.40
CA MET A 105 -5.91 8.04 2.43
C MET A 105 -6.45 9.45 2.13
N ARG A 106 -6.27 9.94 0.90
CA ARG A 106 -6.73 11.28 0.49
C ARG A 106 -8.25 11.41 0.51
N THR A 107 -8.99 10.37 0.10
CA THR A 107 -10.47 10.40 0.13
C THR A 107 -11.04 10.20 1.53
N ALA A 108 -10.40 9.41 2.40
CA ALA A 108 -10.85 9.23 3.79
C ALA A 108 -10.89 10.55 4.58
N VAL A 109 -9.94 11.47 4.31
CA VAL A 109 -9.92 12.80 4.95
C VAL A 109 -11.18 13.61 4.64
N LEU A 110 -11.79 13.45 3.46
CA LEU A 110 -12.99 14.20 3.06
C LEU A 110 -14.23 13.88 3.91
N ALA A 111 -14.27 12.70 4.51
CA ALA A 111 -15.41 12.22 5.29
C ALA A 111 -15.05 11.88 6.74
N ALA A 112 -13.83 12.21 7.19
CA ALA A 112 -13.29 11.78 8.48
C ALA A 112 -14.12 12.20 9.70
N ASP A 113 -14.79 13.35 9.61
CA ASP A 113 -15.60 13.90 10.69
C ASP A 113 -17.05 13.37 10.70
N TYR A 114 -17.44 12.55 9.72
CA TYR A 114 -18.81 12.09 9.53
C TYR A 114 -18.95 10.58 9.79
N PRO A 115 -19.76 10.16 10.77
CA PRO A 115 -20.07 8.75 11.00
C PRO A 115 -20.65 8.08 9.75
N GLU A 116 -20.37 6.78 9.56
CA GLU A 116 -20.82 6.03 8.38
C GLU A 116 -22.35 6.08 8.19
N ASP A 117 -23.11 6.01 9.28
CA ASP A 117 -24.57 6.07 9.23
C ASP A 117 -25.09 7.44 8.79
N GLU A 118 -24.35 8.52 9.07
CA GLU A 118 -24.67 9.85 8.55
C GLU A 118 -24.42 9.92 7.04
N GLN A 119 -23.31 9.34 6.57
CA GLN A 119 -22.96 9.31 5.14
C GLN A 119 -24.03 8.59 4.30
N LYS A 120 -24.65 7.53 4.84
CA LYS A 120 -25.76 6.82 4.19
C LYS A 120 -26.98 7.73 3.95
N SER A 121 -27.12 8.80 4.72
CA SER A 121 -28.20 9.78 4.55
C SER A 121 -27.89 10.89 3.55
N TRP A 122 -26.62 11.09 3.14
CA TRP A 122 -26.25 12.18 2.24
C TRP A 122 -27.08 12.25 0.94
N PRO A 123 -27.42 11.13 0.27
CA PRO A 123 -28.27 11.19 -0.92
C PRO A 123 -29.63 11.84 -0.68
N VAL A 124 -30.28 11.56 0.47
CA VAL A 124 -31.57 12.19 0.80
C VAL A 124 -31.39 13.66 1.17
N GLN A 125 -30.32 14.01 1.88
CA GLN A 125 -30.00 15.41 2.22
C GLN A 125 -29.83 16.27 0.95
N ILE A 126 -29.07 15.77 -0.04
CA ILE A 126 -28.81 16.47 -1.29
C ILE A 126 -30.08 16.61 -2.12
N ALA A 127 -30.89 15.53 -2.21
CA ALA A 127 -32.14 15.55 -2.97
C ALA A 127 -33.15 16.55 -2.39
N GLU A 128 -33.35 16.53 -1.07
CA GLU A 128 -34.24 17.47 -0.41
C GLU A 128 -33.70 18.91 -0.47
N ALA A 129 -32.39 19.13 -0.37
CA ALA A 129 -31.81 20.47 -0.46
C ALA A 129 -32.10 21.10 -1.83
N ALA A 130 -32.04 20.32 -2.91
CA ALA A 130 -32.40 20.76 -4.24
C ALA A 130 -33.89 21.16 -4.35
N ILE A 131 -34.80 20.43 -3.68
CA ILE A 131 -36.24 20.77 -3.60
C ILE A 131 -36.42 22.11 -2.89
N VAL A 132 -35.81 22.30 -1.71
CA VAL A 132 -35.89 23.56 -0.94
C VAL A 132 -35.41 24.75 -1.77
N LEU A 133 -34.22 24.64 -2.37
CA LEU A 133 -33.61 25.73 -3.13
C LEU A 133 -34.28 25.98 -4.49
N GLY A 134 -34.93 24.96 -5.04
CA GLY A 134 -35.75 25.05 -6.25
C GLY A 134 -37.12 25.71 -6.03
N ALA A 135 -37.49 26.02 -4.78
CA ALA A 135 -38.81 26.48 -4.38
C ALA A 135 -39.95 25.53 -4.82
N ASP A 136 -39.66 24.23 -4.80
CA ASP A 136 -40.61 23.16 -5.09
C ASP A 136 -41.45 22.84 -3.83
N ASP A 137 -42.72 22.48 -4.02
CA ASP A 137 -43.68 22.19 -2.95
C ASP A 137 -43.64 20.72 -2.47
N GLN A 138 -42.74 19.91 -3.03
CA GLN A 138 -42.48 18.55 -2.58
C GLN A 138 -42.06 18.50 -1.09
N PRO A 139 -42.53 17.49 -0.33
CA PRO A 139 -42.13 17.32 1.07
C PRO A 139 -40.63 17.12 1.25
N THR A 140 -40.03 17.79 2.24
CA THR A 140 -38.62 17.66 2.63
C THR A 140 -38.47 17.26 4.09
N PRO A 141 -39.02 16.09 4.51
CA PRO A 141 -39.10 15.72 5.91
C PRO A 141 -37.73 15.57 6.59
N TRP A 142 -36.67 15.20 5.88
CA TRP A 142 -35.33 15.12 6.47
C TRP A 142 -34.83 16.52 6.84
N ILE A 143 -34.86 17.47 5.91
CA ILE A 143 -34.41 18.85 6.14
C ILE A 143 -35.32 19.54 7.16
N ASP A 144 -36.63 19.33 7.09
CA ASP A 144 -37.59 19.96 8.00
C ASP A 144 -37.29 19.57 9.46
N ASN A 145 -37.12 18.27 9.73
CA ASN A 145 -36.81 17.79 11.07
C ASN A 145 -35.39 18.20 11.51
N ALA A 146 -34.40 18.11 10.63
CA ALA A 146 -33.02 18.49 10.93
C ALA A 146 -32.88 19.99 11.21
N ALA A 147 -33.56 20.85 10.46
CA ALA A 147 -33.57 22.30 10.65
C ALA A 147 -34.21 22.68 11.99
N VAL A 148 -35.36 22.08 12.33
CA VAL A 148 -36.02 22.26 13.64
C VAL A 148 -35.10 21.84 14.78
N ALA A 149 -34.49 20.65 14.69
CA ALA A 149 -33.58 20.15 15.73
C ALA A 149 -32.34 21.04 15.90
N ARG A 150 -31.83 21.62 14.82
CA ARG A 150 -30.67 22.53 14.81
C ARG A 150 -31.03 23.98 15.15
N GLY A 151 -32.31 24.35 15.18
CA GLY A 151 -32.76 25.73 15.40
C GLY A 151 -32.35 26.71 14.29
N ILE A 152 -32.25 26.24 13.04
CA ILE A 152 -31.91 27.05 11.87
C ILE A 152 -33.02 27.01 10.82
N ALA A 153 -33.02 27.99 9.91
CA ALA A 153 -33.97 27.99 8.80
C ALA A 153 -33.71 26.83 7.82
N ARG A 154 -34.79 26.30 7.25
CA ARG A 154 -34.78 25.21 6.25
C ARG A 154 -33.90 25.56 5.04
N GLU A 155 -34.03 26.79 4.55
CA GLU A 155 -33.27 27.32 3.40
C GLU A 155 -31.78 27.48 3.74
N THR A 156 -31.48 27.89 4.97
CA THR A 156 -30.09 27.97 5.46
C THR A 156 -29.45 26.58 5.53
N LEU A 157 -30.16 25.58 6.05
CA LEU A 157 -29.67 24.20 6.08
C LEU A 157 -29.45 23.65 4.66
N ALA A 158 -30.42 23.86 3.76
CA ALA A 158 -30.29 23.43 2.36
C ALA A 158 -29.07 24.05 1.67
N ALA A 159 -28.82 25.35 1.86
CA ALA A 159 -27.65 26.04 1.31
C ALA A 159 -26.33 25.48 1.85
N LEU A 160 -26.26 25.16 3.15
CA LEU A 160 -25.08 24.53 3.76
C LEU A 160 -24.80 23.14 3.17
N ILE A 161 -25.84 22.32 3.01
CA ILE A 161 -25.74 20.98 2.41
C ILE A 161 -25.25 21.10 0.97
N THR A 162 -25.83 21.99 0.15
CA THR A 162 -25.40 22.17 -1.25
C THR A 162 -23.98 22.68 -1.36
N ALA A 163 -23.55 23.62 -0.49
CA ALA A 163 -22.18 24.10 -0.46
C ALA A 163 -21.20 22.97 -0.11
N GLN A 164 -21.55 22.14 0.87
CA GLN A 164 -20.74 20.99 1.26
C GLN A 164 -20.67 19.91 0.16
N ASP A 165 -21.80 19.56 -0.46
CA ASP A 165 -21.85 18.62 -1.57
C ASP A 165 -21.00 19.11 -2.76
N THR A 166 -21.08 20.40 -3.08
CA THR A 166 -20.28 21.01 -4.15
C THR A 166 -18.78 20.88 -3.87
N ALA A 167 -18.34 21.22 -2.65
CA ALA A 167 -16.95 21.09 -2.25
C ALA A 167 -16.50 19.63 -2.28
N TYR A 168 -17.29 18.71 -1.72
CA TYR A 168 -17.00 17.28 -1.72
C TYR A 168 -16.83 16.75 -3.15
N ARG A 169 -17.77 17.04 -4.05
CA ARG A 169 -17.71 16.59 -5.45
C ARG A 169 -16.51 17.15 -6.19
N ALA A 170 -16.15 18.41 -5.95
CA ALA A 170 -14.97 19.02 -6.55
C ALA A 170 -13.70 18.26 -6.15
N TYR A 171 -13.47 18.07 -4.85
CA TYR A 171 -12.28 17.37 -4.35
C TYR A 171 -12.28 15.88 -4.71
N HIS A 172 -13.39 15.18 -4.48
CA HIS A 172 -13.49 13.76 -4.79
C HIS A 172 -13.34 13.50 -6.29
N GLY A 173 -13.93 14.36 -7.13
CA GLY A 173 -13.79 14.30 -8.59
C GLY A 173 -12.34 14.49 -9.03
N GLN A 174 -11.64 15.49 -8.50
CA GLN A 174 -10.23 15.73 -8.77
C GLN A 174 -9.36 14.53 -8.38
N LEU A 175 -9.51 14.00 -7.15
CA LEU A 175 -8.75 12.84 -6.68
C LEU A 175 -9.02 11.59 -7.54
N THR A 176 -10.28 11.37 -7.91
CA THR A 176 -10.67 10.25 -8.77
C THR A 176 -10.02 10.36 -10.15
N GLY A 177 -10.04 11.56 -10.75
CA GLY A 177 -9.42 11.83 -12.04
C GLY A 177 -7.90 11.61 -12.01
N ILE A 178 -7.22 12.10 -10.99
CA ILE A 178 -5.77 11.88 -10.80
C ILE A 178 -5.47 10.39 -10.69
N ARG A 179 -6.20 9.65 -9.85
CA ARG A 179 -6.01 8.20 -9.69
C ARG A 179 -6.18 7.45 -11.02
N GLN A 180 -7.19 7.81 -11.80
CA GLN A 180 -7.43 7.21 -13.12
C GLN A 180 -6.27 7.52 -14.08
N ALA A 181 -5.81 8.78 -14.14
CA ALA A 181 -4.68 9.17 -14.98
C ALA A 181 -3.39 8.43 -14.59
N LEU A 182 -3.08 8.31 -13.29
CA LEU A 182 -1.92 7.56 -12.80
C LEU A 182 -2.02 6.06 -13.12
N ARG A 183 -3.21 5.47 -12.96
CA ARG A 183 -3.46 4.08 -13.37
C ARG A 183 -3.21 3.89 -14.86
N ASP A 184 -3.67 4.82 -15.69
CA ASP A 184 -3.50 4.74 -17.13
C ASP A 184 -2.01 4.88 -17.52
N GLN A 185 -1.24 5.71 -16.80
CA GLN A 185 0.22 5.77 -16.92
C GLN A 185 0.88 4.43 -16.55
N VAL A 186 0.45 3.78 -15.46
CA VAL A 186 0.98 2.46 -15.05
C VAL A 186 0.75 1.42 -16.15
N TYR A 187 -0.43 1.39 -16.76
CA TYR A 187 -0.71 0.46 -17.86
C TYR A 187 0.02 0.80 -19.17
N ALA A 188 0.55 2.02 -19.32
CA ALA A 188 1.33 2.43 -20.47
C ALA A 188 2.83 2.09 -20.36
N VAL A 189 3.31 1.63 -19.19
CA VAL A 189 4.72 1.26 -18.99
C VAL A 189 5.04 -0.03 -19.77
N PRO A 190 6.10 -0.04 -20.62
CA PRO A 190 6.54 -1.25 -21.32
C PRO A 190 7.27 -2.23 -20.39
N ASP A 191 7.18 -3.53 -20.71
CA ASP A 191 7.95 -4.59 -20.03
C ASP A 191 9.38 -4.63 -20.57
N ASP A 192 10.21 -3.72 -20.05
CA ASP A 192 11.63 -3.62 -20.35
C ASP A 192 12.46 -3.30 -19.09
N GLU A 193 13.78 -3.17 -19.26
CA GLU A 193 14.73 -2.93 -18.18
C GLU A 193 14.50 -1.61 -17.41
N HIS A 194 13.73 -0.67 -17.97
CA HIS A 194 13.42 0.62 -17.35
C HIS A 194 12.09 0.61 -16.60
N ALA A 195 11.32 -0.48 -16.65
CA ALA A 195 9.98 -0.56 -16.07
C ALA A 195 9.94 -0.17 -14.58
N ALA A 196 10.89 -0.64 -13.78
CA ALA A 196 10.94 -0.33 -12.35
C ALA A 196 11.13 1.17 -12.08
N ALA A 197 12.00 1.84 -12.84
CA ALA A 197 12.21 3.28 -12.72
C ALA A 197 10.98 4.06 -13.19
N ALA A 198 10.33 3.62 -14.27
CA ALA A 198 9.10 4.22 -14.77
C ALA A 198 7.96 4.11 -13.75
N PHE A 199 7.75 2.94 -13.14
CA PHE A 199 6.76 2.76 -12.08
C PHE A 199 7.05 3.60 -10.84
N ALA A 200 8.33 3.75 -10.47
CA ALA A 200 8.73 4.60 -9.34
C ALA A 200 8.46 6.10 -9.60
N ALA A 201 8.58 6.55 -10.85
CA ALA A 201 8.33 7.94 -11.25
C ALA A 201 6.82 8.30 -11.28
N ILE A 202 5.92 7.33 -11.40
CA ILE A 202 4.47 7.57 -11.37
C ILE A 202 4.04 7.82 -9.92
N VAL A 203 3.97 9.09 -9.54
CA VAL A 203 3.63 9.53 -8.19
C VAL A 203 2.43 10.45 -8.18
N TRP A 204 1.76 10.52 -7.04
CA TRP A 204 0.73 11.52 -6.85
C TRP A 204 1.32 12.93 -6.94
N PRO A 205 0.64 13.89 -7.57
CA PRO A 205 1.07 15.27 -7.56
C PRO A 205 1.08 15.78 -6.11
N GLU A 206 2.06 16.63 -5.83
CA GLU A 206 2.08 17.43 -4.60
C GLU A 206 0.81 18.29 -4.60
N THR A 207 0.10 18.27 -3.48
CA THR A 207 -1.00 19.21 -3.26
C THR A 207 -0.38 20.58 -3.04
N GLU A 208 -0.51 21.47 -4.02
CA GLU A 208 -0.16 22.87 -3.88
C GLU A 208 -1.14 23.51 -2.88
N THR A 209 -0.83 23.39 -1.59
CA THR A 209 -1.56 24.03 -0.50
C THR A 209 -0.91 25.37 -0.18
N GLU A 210 -1.02 26.34 -1.07
CA GLU A 210 -0.92 27.75 -0.69
C GLU A 210 -1.92 28.57 -1.53
N PRO A 211 -3.00 29.10 -0.94
CA PRO A 211 -3.57 30.32 -1.48
C PRO A 211 -2.54 31.42 -1.21
N GLU A 212 -1.92 31.97 -2.26
CA GLU A 212 -1.21 33.24 -2.17
C GLU A 212 -2.16 34.26 -1.55
N THR A 213 -1.90 34.65 -0.31
CA THR A 213 -2.53 35.82 0.30
C THR A 213 -2.02 37.05 -0.43
N THR A 214 -2.82 37.56 -1.36
CA THR A 214 -2.68 38.91 -1.92
C THR A 214 -3.81 39.78 -1.44
#